data_AF-A0A7W7SB45-F1
#
_entry.id   AF-A0A7W7SB45-F1
#
_cell.length_a   1.000
_cell.length_b   1.000
_cell.length_c   1.000
_cell.angle_alpha   90.00
_cell.angle_beta   90.00
_cell.angle_gamma   90.00
#
_symmetry.space_group_name_H-M   'P 1'
#
loop_
_entity.id
_entity.type
_entity.pdbx_description
1 polymer ?
#
loop_
_entity_poly.entity_id
_entity_poly.type
_entity_poly.pdbx_seq_one_letter_code
_entity_poly.pdbx_strand_id
1 'polypeptide(L)'
;MPGPGEALWTAEDRAWALALLEVEAQACSGCGHPLAETLDPELEDRWAAEALRCHACATAARHVDRWQNAGGDSRGAQVRVSRRKG
;
A
#
# COMPACT_ATOMS: atom_id res chain seq x y z
N MET A 1 -9.84 -15.15 -31.66
CA MET A 1 -10.82 -15.15 -30.56
C MET A 1 -10.14 -15.74 -29.33
N PRO A 2 -10.29 -15.15 -28.14
CA PRO A 2 -9.75 -15.72 -26.90
C PRO A 2 -10.30 -17.14 -26.66
N GLY A 3 -9.50 -17.97 -26.01
CA GLY A 3 -9.87 -19.33 -25.66
C GLY A 3 -10.93 -19.40 -24.54
N PRO A 4 -11.49 -20.60 -24.25
CA PRO A 4 -12.42 -20.77 -23.14
C PRO A 4 -11.80 -20.32 -21.81
N GLY A 5 -12.44 -19.34 -21.16
CA GLY A 5 -11.99 -18.78 -19.87
C GLY A 5 -10.99 -17.62 -19.99
N GLU A 6 -10.57 -17.25 -21.20
CA GLU A 6 -9.69 -16.09 -21.42
C GLU A 6 -10.53 -14.81 -21.59
N ALA A 7 -10.10 -13.74 -20.92
CA ALA A 7 -10.74 -12.43 -21.07
C ALA A 7 -10.50 -11.88 -22.49
N LEU A 8 -11.58 -11.41 -23.14
CA LEU A 8 -11.45 -10.65 -24.37
C LEU A 8 -10.99 -9.23 -24.03
N TRP A 9 -9.72 -8.91 -24.32
CA TRP A 9 -9.22 -7.54 -24.27
C TRP A 9 -9.63 -6.79 -25.52
N THR A 10 -10.45 -5.77 -25.34
CA THR A 10 -10.82 -4.85 -26.42
C THR A 10 -9.76 -3.77 -26.61
N ALA A 11 -9.84 -3.05 -27.73
CA ALA A 11 -9.02 -1.86 -27.94
C ALA A 11 -9.29 -0.78 -26.88
N GLU A 12 -10.54 -0.71 -26.38
CA GLU A 12 -10.94 0.21 -25.32
C GLU A 12 -10.31 -0.17 -23.97
N ASP A 13 -10.32 -1.46 -23.59
CA ASP A 13 -9.66 -1.92 -22.36
C ASP A 13 -8.17 -1.55 -22.35
N ARG A 14 -7.51 -1.71 -23.50
CA ARG A 14 -6.11 -1.29 -23.67
C ARG A 14 -5.96 0.22 -23.53
N ALA A 15 -6.86 1.02 -24.11
CA ALA A 15 -6.81 2.48 -24.02
C ALA A 15 -6.96 2.94 -22.56
N TRP A 16 -7.88 2.36 -21.81
CA TRP A 16 -8.04 2.63 -20.39
C TRP A 16 -6.83 2.21 -19.57
N ALA A 17 -6.23 1.04 -19.85
CA ALA A 17 -5.01 0.61 -19.17
C ALA A 17 -3.82 1.55 -19.42
N LEU A 18 -3.66 2.04 -20.66
CA LEU A 18 -2.60 3.01 -20.98
C LEU A 18 -2.87 4.38 -20.34
N ALA A 19 -4.12 4.82 -20.30
CA ALA A 19 -4.49 6.05 -19.60
C ALA A 19 -4.22 5.96 -18.09
N LEU A 20 -4.51 4.81 -17.47
CA LEU A 20 -4.20 4.56 -16.07
C LEU A 20 -2.70 4.66 -15.80
N LEU A 21 -1.86 4.05 -16.65
CA LEU A 21 -0.40 4.13 -16.50
C LEU A 21 0.12 5.58 -16.53
N GLU A 22 -0.46 6.42 -17.39
CA GLU A 22 -0.11 7.85 -17.44
C GLU A 22 -0.49 8.57 -16.14
N VAL A 23 -1.69 8.30 -15.61
CA VAL A 23 -2.15 8.88 -14.34
C VAL A 23 -1.27 8.42 -13.17
N GLU A 24 -0.94 7.14 -13.10
CA GLU A 24 -0.07 6.58 -12.06
C GLU A 24 1.36 7.14 -12.14
N ALA A 25 1.88 7.37 -13.35
CA ALA A 25 3.19 7.99 -13.55
C ALA A 25 3.25 9.44 -13.04
N GLN A 26 2.10 10.12 -12.94
CA GLN A 26 1.99 11.48 -12.44
C GLN A 26 1.72 11.56 -10.93
N ALA A 27 1.65 10.43 -10.23
CA ALA A 27 1.49 10.35 -8.79
C ALA A 27 2.83 10.13 -8.06
N CYS A 28 2.96 10.71 -6.87
CA CYS A 28 4.09 10.46 -5.99
C CYS A 28 4.09 9.00 -5.52
N SER A 29 5.21 8.28 -5.72
CA SER A 29 5.33 6.86 -5.34
C SER A 29 5.29 6.60 -3.83
N GLY A 30 5.47 7.64 -3.01
CA GLY A 30 5.39 7.55 -1.56
C GLY A 30 3.97 7.77 -1.03
N CYS A 31 3.35 8.91 -1.38
CA CYS A 31 2.07 9.34 -0.80
C CYS A 31 0.86 9.24 -1.74
N GLY A 32 1.08 9.01 -3.05
CA GLY A 32 0.01 8.86 -4.05
C GLY A 32 -0.63 10.16 -4.53
N HIS A 33 -0.24 11.32 -4.00
CA HIS A 33 -0.74 12.62 -4.46
C HIS A 33 -0.15 13.03 -5.83
N PRO A 34 -0.82 13.91 -6.60
CA PRO A 34 -0.28 14.42 -7.86
C PRO A 34 1.07 15.10 -7.69
N LEU A 35 2.03 14.78 -8.57
CA LEU A 35 3.36 15.38 -8.57
C LEU A 35 3.31 16.89 -8.86
N ALA A 36 2.40 17.32 -9.74
CA ALA A 36 2.24 18.73 -10.06
C ALA A 36 1.89 19.59 -8.83
N GLU A 37 1.11 19.06 -7.88
CA GLU A 37 0.75 19.77 -6.64
C GLU A 37 1.82 19.62 -5.58
N THR A 38 2.34 18.40 -5.39
CA THR A 38 3.31 18.11 -4.32
C THR A 38 4.71 18.68 -4.57
N LEU A 39 5.05 19.02 -5.82
CA LEU A 39 6.31 19.66 -6.20
C LEU A 39 6.17 21.16 -6.45
N ASP A 40 4.98 21.73 -6.29
CA ASP A 40 4.77 23.17 -6.41
C ASP A 40 5.26 23.89 -5.14
N PRO A 41 6.32 24.72 -5.23
CA PRO A 41 6.85 25.44 -4.07
C PRO A 41 5.85 26.44 -3.47
N GLU A 42 4.87 26.93 -4.24
CA GLU A 42 3.84 27.85 -3.73
C GLU A 42 2.84 27.14 -2.81
N LEU A 43 2.85 25.80 -2.78
CA LEU A 43 1.96 24.97 -1.97
C LEU A 43 2.64 24.35 -0.75
N GLU A 44 3.93 24.62 -0.48
CA GLU A 44 4.70 23.98 0.60
C GLU A 44 3.98 24.05 1.96
N ASP A 45 3.48 25.22 2.33
CA ASP A 45 2.81 25.47 3.61
C ASP A 45 1.37 24.94 3.69
N ARG A 46 0.85 24.30 2.63
CA ARG A 46 -0.53 23.77 2.59
C ARG A 46 -0.62 22.31 3.01
N TRP A 47 0.49 21.63 3.18
CA TRP A 47 0.54 20.22 3.55
C TRP A 47 0.60 20.05 5.06
N ALA A 48 -0.20 19.12 5.60
CA ALA A 48 -0.16 18.72 7.00
C ALA A 48 0.01 17.20 7.08
N ALA A 49 0.75 16.73 8.09
CA ALA A 49 0.99 15.32 8.32
C ALA A 49 0.55 14.91 9.74
N GLU A 50 -0.03 13.72 9.86
CA GLU A 50 -0.37 13.10 11.14
C GLU A 50 0.37 11.76 11.29
N ALA A 51 0.89 11.49 12.49
CA ALA A 51 1.48 10.21 12.82
C ALA A 51 0.37 9.18 13.13
N LEU A 52 0.08 8.30 12.17
CA LEU A 52 -0.91 7.23 12.35
C LEU A 52 -0.28 5.95 12.92
N ARG A 53 -0.92 5.37 13.93
CA ARG A 53 -0.50 4.07 14.49
C ARG A 53 -1.29 2.93 13.87
N CYS A 54 -0.62 2.04 13.14
CA CYS A 54 -1.23 0.78 12.70
C CYS A 54 -1.41 -0.18 13.89
N HIS A 55 -2.65 -0.38 14.34
CA HIS A 55 -2.96 -1.27 15.46
C HIS A 55 -2.65 -2.75 15.18
N ALA A 56 -2.73 -3.17 13.90
CA ALA A 56 -2.35 -4.53 13.49
C ALA A 56 -0.83 -4.74 13.66
N CYS A 57 -0.01 -3.85 13.12
CA CYS A 57 1.45 -3.91 13.28
C CYS A 57 1.87 -3.75 14.75
N ALA A 58 1.23 -2.85 15.50
CA ALA A 58 1.47 -2.71 16.94
C ALA A 58 1.10 -3.97 17.73
N THR A 59 0.15 -4.77 17.25
CA THR A 59 -0.21 -6.07 17.84
C THR A 59 0.84 -7.13 17.49
N ALA A 60 1.31 -7.16 16.24
CA ALA A 60 2.38 -8.04 15.78
C ALA A 60 3.68 -7.79 16.55
N ALA A 61 4.13 -6.53 16.64
CA ALA A 61 5.33 -6.15 17.38
C ALA A 61 5.26 -6.62 18.83
N ARG A 62 4.15 -6.31 19.53
CA ARG A 62 3.93 -6.77 20.91
C ARG A 62 3.92 -8.30 21.05
N HIS A 63 3.51 -9.04 20.02
CA HIS A 63 3.56 -10.49 20.04
C HIS A 63 5.00 -11.01 19.90
N VAL A 64 5.76 -10.46 18.95
CA VAL A 64 7.20 -10.77 18.78
C VAL A 64 7.97 -10.47 20.05
N ASP A 65 7.78 -9.29 20.63
CA ASP A 65 8.46 -8.88 21.86
C ASP A 65 8.18 -9.88 23.01
N ARG A 66 6.91 -10.27 23.18
CA ARG A 66 6.54 -11.27 24.20
C ARG A 66 7.16 -12.64 23.92
N TRP A 67 7.22 -13.06 22.67
CA TRP A 67 7.77 -14.36 22.31
C TRP A 67 9.29 -14.41 22.51
N GLN A 68 10.02 -13.35 22.11
CA GLN A 68 11.45 -13.21 22.38
C GLN A 68 11.74 -13.22 23.88
N ASN A 69 10.97 -12.46 24.67
CA ASN A 69 11.11 -12.43 26.12
C ASN A 69 10.79 -13.77 26.80
N ALA A 70 10.02 -14.64 26.14
CA ALA A 70 9.76 -16.01 26.58
C ALA A 70 10.85 -17.01 26.13
N GLY A 71 11.97 -16.54 25.56
CA GLY A 71 13.06 -17.38 25.06
C GLY A 71 12.88 -17.88 23.62
N GLY A 72 11.89 -17.35 22.90
CA GLY A 72 11.66 -17.68 21.49
C GLY A 72 12.69 -17.04 20.56
N ASP A 73 13.11 -17.77 19.52
CA ASP A 73 13.91 -17.22 18.42
C ASP A 73 12.99 -16.73 17.29
N SER A 74 12.93 -15.41 17.10
CA SER A 74 12.08 -14.78 16.08
C SER A 74 12.74 -14.68 14.70
N ARG A 75 14.00 -15.11 14.53
CA ARG A 75 14.69 -15.01 13.24
C ARG A 75 14.02 -15.95 12.23
N GLY A 76 13.64 -15.39 11.09
CA GLY A 76 12.91 -16.12 10.05
C GLY A 76 11.44 -16.38 10.35
N ALA A 77 10.91 -15.86 11.46
CA ALA A 77 9.51 -16.06 11.83
C ALA A 77 8.58 -15.05 11.13
N GLN A 78 7.45 -15.54 10.61
CA GLN A 78 6.38 -14.70 10.09
C GLN A 78 5.24 -14.61 11.12
N VAL A 79 4.74 -13.39 11.36
CA VAL A 79 3.61 -13.16 12.27
C VAL A 79 2.34 -12.92 11.47
N ARG A 80 1.36 -13.79 11.64
CA ARG A 80 0.02 -13.59 11.09
C ARG A 80 -0.80 -12.73 12.05
N VAL A 81 -1.32 -11.61 11.55
CA VAL A 81 -2.30 -10.78 12.26
C VAL A 81 -3.68 -11.02 11.67
N SER A 82 -4.67 -11.33 12.52
CA SER A 82 -6.06 -11.48 12.14
C SER A 82 -6.96 -10.59 13.00
N ARG A 83 -8.13 -10.21 12.45
CA ARG A 83 -9.16 -9.52 13.23
C ARG A 83 -9.80 -10.53 14.20
N ARG A 84 -9.97 -10.13 15.47
CA ARG A 84 -10.79 -10.90 16.41
C ARG A 84 -12.25 -10.75 15.98
N LYS A 85 -13.00 -11.86 15.92
CA LYS A 85 -14.47 -11.76 15.87
C LYS A 85 -14.91 -11.16 17.21
N GLY A 86 -15.67 -10.07 17.13
CA GLY A 86 -16.31 -9.46 18.30
C GLY A 86 -17.40 -10.36 18.86
#